data_AF-A0AAN7PEQ8-F1
#
_entry.id   AF-A0AAN7PEQ8-F1
#
_cell.length_a   1.000
_cell.length_b   1.000
_cell.length_c   1.000
_cell.angle_alpha   90.00
_cell.angle_beta   90.00
_cell.angle_gamma   90.00
#
_symmetry.space_group_name_H-M   'P 1'
#
loop_
_entity.id
_entity.type
_entity.pdbx_description
1 polymer ?
#
loop_
_entity_poly.entity_id
_entity_poly.type
_entity_poly.pdbx_seq_one_letter_code
_entity_poly.pdbx_strand_id
1 'polypeptide(L)'
;MVLVFGECGRNLHQAVGVYDERFSDRDSLKNSYCGEENQINVLAAVAYNPHISSWEVVRDSRLSQSGVLTILKRHKYHPYYVSLHHELHGVDFQNRVVFCQWAR
;
A
#
# COMPACT_ATOMS: atom_id res chain seq x y z
N MET A 1 -32.81 20.80 11.45
CA MET A 1 -31.94 20.58 10.26
C MET A 1 -30.87 19.49 10.48
N VAL A 2 -31.04 18.55 11.43
CA VAL A 2 -30.09 17.43 11.67
C VAL A 2 -30.60 16.11 11.08
N LEU A 3 -31.93 15.98 10.89
CA LEU A 3 -32.56 14.76 10.38
C LEU A 3 -32.23 14.46 8.90
N VAL A 4 -31.94 15.48 8.08
CA VAL A 4 -31.61 15.32 6.65
C VAL A 4 -30.23 14.67 6.45
N PHE A 5 -29.27 14.94 7.33
CA PHE A 5 -27.92 14.37 7.24
C PHE A 5 -27.87 12.89 7.66
N GLY A 6 -28.67 12.49 8.66
CA GLY A 6 -28.74 11.08 9.10
C GLY A 6 -29.40 10.15 8.08
N GLU A 7 -30.39 10.65 7.34
CA GLU A 7 -31.04 9.94 6.21
C GLU A 7 -30.06 9.76 5.05
N CYS A 8 -29.23 10.76 4.76
CA CYS A 8 -28.24 10.71 3.69
C CYS A 8 -27.19 9.60 3.92
N GLY A 9 -26.73 9.42 5.16
CA GLY A 9 -25.81 8.33 5.51
C GLY A 9 -26.44 6.95 5.33
N ARG A 10 -27.70 6.76 5.72
CA ARG A 10 -28.43 5.49 5.51
C ARG A 10 -28.65 5.19 4.02
N ASN A 11 -29.03 6.19 3.23
CA ASN A 11 -29.19 6.06 1.79
C ASN A 11 -27.88 5.73 1.09
N LEU A 12 -26.75 6.30 1.53
CA LEU A 12 -25.43 5.95 1.02
C LEU A 12 -25.10 4.48 1.29
N HIS A 13 -25.28 4.00 2.52
CA HIS A 13 -25.01 2.61 2.87
C HIS A 13 -25.92 1.62 2.12
N GLN A 14 -27.22 1.92 2.01
CA GLN A 14 -28.14 1.10 1.21
C GLN A 14 -27.78 1.10 -0.27
N ALA A 15 -27.41 2.25 -0.84
CA ALA A 15 -26.95 2.32 -2.23
C ALA A 15 -25.68 1.49 -2.43
N VAL A 16 -24.69 1.58 -1.54
CA VAL A 16 -23.48 0.75 -1.60
C VAL A 16 -23.84 -0.74 -1.56
N GLY A 17 -24.75 -1.17 -0.68
CA GLY A 17 -25.21 -2.56 -0.62
C GLY A 17 -25.86 -3.03 -1.92
N VAL A 18 -26.78 -2.23 -2.49
CA VAL A 18 -27.42 -2.55 -3.78
C VAL A 18 -26.41 -2.59 -4.93
N TYR A 19 -25.40 -1.72 -4.92
CA TYR A 19 -24.30 -1.75 -5.89
C TYR A 19 -23.46 -3.02 -5.74
N ASP A 20 -23.17 -3.45 -4.51
CA ASP A 20 -22.36 -4.63 -4.23
C ASP A 20 -23.11 -5.91 -4.64
N GLU A 21 -24.40 -6.04 -4.26
CA GLU A 21 -25.27 -7.15 -4.68
C GLU A 21 -25.35 -7.25 -6.21
N ARG A 22 -25.57 -6.13 -6.89
CA ARG A 22 -25.74 -6.07 -8.35
C ARG A 22 -24.44 -6.37 -9.11
N PHE A 23 -23.29 -6.10 -8.51
CA PHE A 23 -21.97 -6.32 -9.11
C PHE A 23 -21.10 -7.25 -8.25
N SER A 24 -21.71 -8.26 -7.63
CA SER A 24 -21.04 -9.25 -6.78
C SER A 24 -19.86 -9.93 -7.49
N ASP A 25 -19.97 -10.09 -8.81
CA ASP A 25 -18.99 -10.78 -9.63
C ASP A 25 -17.71 -9.96 -9.93
N ARG A 26 -17.71 -8.67 -9.54
CA ARG A 26 -16.58 -7.76 -9.79
C ARG A 26 -15.38 -8.06 -8.90
N ASP A 27 -15.63 -8.53 -7.68
CA ASP A 27 -14.57 -8.89 -6.73
C ASP A 27 -14.03 -10.29 -6.97
N SER A 28 -14.86 -11.23 -7.44
CA SER A 28 -14.41 -12.54 -7.98
C SER A 28 -13.56 -12.37 -9.25
N LEU A 29 -13.93 -11.46 -10.16
CA LEU A 29 -13.11 -11.11 -11.32
C LEU A 29 -11.74 -10.56 -10.91
N LYS A 30 -11.66 -9.65 -9.94
CA LYS A 30 -10.38 -9.14 -9.42
C LYS A 30 -9.52 -10.22 -8.78
N ASN A 31 -10.12 -11.21 -8.12
CA ASN A 31 -9.41 -12.36 -7.56
C ASN A 31 -8.90 -13.32 -8.63
N SER A 32 -9.66 -13.49 -9.72
CA SER A 32 -9.32 -14.41 -10.82
C SER A 32 -8.08 -13.99 -11.62
N TYR A 33 -7.91 -12.69 -11.90
CA TYR A 33 -6.76 -12.19 -12.68
C TYR A 33 -5.41 -12.24 -11.95
N CYS A 34 -5.41 -12.47 -10.63
CA CYS A 34 -4.20 -12.52 -9.83
C CYS A 34 -4.18 -13.82 -9.02
N GLY A 35 -3.78 -14.92 -9.67
CA GLY A 35 -3.50 -16.17 -8.98
C GLY A 35 -2.56 -15.96 -7.78
N GLU A 36 -2.71 -16.81 -6.76
CA GLU A 36 -1.97 -16.72 -5.49
C GLU A 36 -0.46 -16.63 -5.71
N GLU A 37 0.07 -17.37 -6.68
CA GLU A 37 1.49 -17.35 -7.08
C GLU A 37 1.97 -15.96 -7.51
N ASN A 38 1.18 -15.26 -8.34
CA ASN A 38 1.52 -13.90 -8.77
C ASN A 38 1.50 -12.93 -7.59
N GLN A 39 0.58 -13.13 -6.65
CA GLN A 39 0.49 -12.35 -5.43
C GLN A 39 1.75 -12.54 -4.56
N ILE A 40 2.18 -13.79 -4.37
CA ILE A 40 3.40 -14.13 -3.62
C ILE A 40 4.63 -13.50 -4.29
N ASN A 41 4.75 -13.59 -5.61
CA ASN A 41 5.89 -13.02 -6.35
C ASN A 41 5.97 -11.50 -6.20
N VAL A 42 4.84 -10.79 -6.31
CA VAL A 42 4.78 -9.33 -6.11
C VAL A 42 5.19 -8.95 -4.69
N LEU A 43 4.68 -9.67 -3.68
CA LEU A 43 5.01 -9.39 -2.28
C LEU A 43 6.46 -9.70 -1.94
N ALA A 44 7.01 -10.78 -2.48
CA ALA A 44 8.41 -11.16 -2.30
C ALA A 44 9.36 -10.12 -2.91
N ALA A 45 9.05 -9.62 -4.11
CA ALA A 45 9.85 -8.59 -4.77
C ALA A 45 9.90 -7.28 -3.96
N VAL A 46 8.75 -6.82 -3.46
CA VAL A 46 8.67 -5.61 -2.63
C VAL A 46 9.30 -5.80 -1.25
N ALA A 47 9.22 -7.00 -0.67
CA ALA A 47 9.89 -7.32 0.58
C ALA A 47 11.43 -7.33 0.43
N TYR A 48 11.95 -7.81 -0.70
CA TYR A 48 13.37 -7.82 -1.00
C TYR A 48 13.92 -6.41 -1.27
N ASN A 49 13.19 -5.60 -2.03
CA ASN A 49 13.55 -4.21 -2.31
C ASN A 49 12.31 -3.31 -2.19
N PRO A 50 12.11 -2.63 -1.04
CA PRO A 50 10.98 -1.74 -0.84
C PRO A 50 10.94 -0.53 -1.79
N HIS A 51 12.07 -0.20 -2.42
CA HIS A 51 12.20 0.91 -3.37
C HIS A 51 11.97 0.50 -4.82
N ILE A 52 11.65 -0.77 -5.09
CA ILE A 52 11.36 -1.24 -6.44
C ILE A 52 10.15 -0.50 -7.02
N SER A 53 10.25 -0.06 -8.26
CA SER A 53 9.13 0.61 -8.91
C SER A 53 8.04 -0.39 -9.28
N SER A 54 6.78 0.06 -9.28
CA SER A 54 5.66 -0.78 -9.73
C SER A 54 5.86 -1.26 -11.18
N TRP A 55 6.59 -0.50 -12.00
CA TRP A 55 6.89 -0.85 -13.39
C TRP A 55 7.91 -1.99 -13.50
N GLU A 56 8.93 -2.00 -12.66
CA GLU A 56 9.90 -3.10 -12.63
C GLU A 56 9.24 -4.41 -12.17
N VAL A 57 8.34 -4.34 -11.19
CA VAL A 57 7.55 -5.50 -10.75
C VAL A 57 6.65 -6.01 -11.89
N VAL A 58 6.09 -5.13 -12.71
CA VAL A 58 5.32 -5.51 -13.90
C VAL A 58 6.18 -6.22 -14.94
N ARG A 59 7.40 -5.75 -15.18
CA ARG A 59 8.30 -6.37 -16.17
C ARG A 59 8.62 -7.83 -15.83
N ASP A 60 8.75 -8.12 -14.55
CA ASP A 60 9.14 -9.45 -14.06
C ASP A 60 7.91 -10.32 -13.73
N SER A 61 6.69 -9.79 -13.83
CA SER A 61 5.45 -10.51 -13.56
C SER A 61 4.55 -10.56 -14.80
N ARG A 62 3.58 -11.49 -14.82
CA ARG A 62 2.57 -11.57 -15.90
C ARG A 62 1.37 -10.65 -15.66
N LEU A 63 1.55 -9.62 -14.84
CA LEU A 63 0.47 -8.75 -14.36
C LEU A 63 0.49 -7.38 -15.05
N SER A 64 -0.67 -6.74 -15.12
CA SER A 64 -0.73 -5.31 -15.44
C SER A 64 -0.31 -4.46 -14.23
N GLN A 65 0.12 -3.22 -14.47
CA GLN A 65 0.46 -2.28 -13.40
C GLN A 65 -0.70 -2.06 -12.42
N SER A 66 -1.93 -1.97 -12.92
CA SER A 66 -3.14 -1.84 -12.09
C SER A 66 -3.34 -3.06 -11.19
N GLY A 67 -3.01 -4.27 -11.68
CA GLY A 67 -3.04 -5.50 -10.89
C GLY A 67 -2.03 -5.48 -9.75
N VAL A 68 -0.76 -5.15 -10.06
CA VAL A 68 0.30 -5.00 -9.05
C VAL A 68 -0.11 -4.00 -7.96
N LEU A 69 -0.59 -2.81 -8.34
CA LEU A 69 -1.03 -1.80 -7.38
C LEU A 69 -2.22 -2.26 -6.53
N THR A 70 -3.14 -3.03 -7.11
CA THR A 70 -4.28 -3.60 -6.39
C THR A 70 -3.82 -4.59 -5.31
N ILE A 71 -2.85 -5.45 -5.65
CA ILE A 71 -2.25 -6.41 -4.71
C ILE A 71 -1.58 -5.67 -3.55
N LEU A 72 -0.71 -4.70 -3.86
CA LEU A 72 -0.01 -3.93 -2.83
C LEU A 72 -0.98 -3.22 -1.89
N LYS A 73 -2.03 -2.59 -2.43
CA LYS A 73 -3.08 -1.94 -1.64
C LYS A 73 -3.83 -2.93 -0.74
N ARG A 74 -4.16 -4.13 -1.24
CA ARG A 74 -4.86 -5.16 -0.48
C ARG A 74 -4.03 -5.67 0.71
N HIS A 75 -2.73 -5.82 0.50
CA HIS A 75 -1.78 -6.27 1.52
C HIS A 75 -1.20 -5.12 2.36
N LYS A 76 -1.75 -3.91 2.25
CA LYS A 76 -1.35 -2.72 3.03
C LYS A 76 0.12 -2.32 2.83
N TYR A 77 0.69 -2.65 1.67
CA TYR A 77 1.98 -2.12 1.25
C TYR A 77 1.77 -0.71 0.71
N HIS A 78 2.36 0.26 1.41
CA HIS A 78 2.37 1.65 0.99
C HIS A 78 3.79 2.00 0.51
N PRO A 79 3.96 2.71 -0.62
CA PRO A 79 5.24 3.27 -1.00
C PRO A 79 5.72 4.22 0.11
N TYR A 80 6.65 3.77 0.95
CA TYR A 80 7.29 4.63 1.94
C TYR A 80 8.53 5.22 1.30
N TYR A 81 8.54 6.54 1.11
CA TYR A 81 9.79 7.26 0.90
C TYR A 81 10.51 7.34 2.25
N VAL A 82 11.28 6.31 2.60
CA VAL A 82 12.31 6.45 3.64
C VAL A 82 13.40 7.33 3.04
N SER A 83 13.24 8.63 3.22
CA SER A 83 14.27 9.60 2.93
C SER A 83 15.19 9.66 4.15
N LEU A 84 16.38 9.07 4.06
CA LEU A 84 17.45 9.28 5.03
C LEU A 84 17.93 10.73 4.93
N HIS A 85 17.29 11.64 5.68
CA HIS A 85 17.62 13.07 5.67
C HIS A 85 18.91 13.43 6.43
N HIS A 86 19.52 12.46 7.11
CA HIS A 86 20.79 12.63 7.82
C HIS A 86 21.61 11.37 7.65
N GLU A 87 22.11 11.13 6.44
CA GLU A 87 23.12 10.10 6.26
C GLU A 87 24.31 10.44 7.16
N LEU A 88 24.59 9.55 8.12
CA LEU A 88 25.64 9.76 9.11
C LEU A 88 26.95 9.26 8.54
N HIS A 89 27.95 10.14 8.52
CA HIS A 89 29.25 9.80 7.96
C HIS A 89 30.36 9.92 8.99
N GLY A 90 31.37 9.06 8.85
CA GLY A 90 32.62 9.14 9.62
C GLY A 90 32.42 9.30 11.12
N VAL A 91 32.83 10.46 11.64
CA VAL A 91 32.83 10.79 13.08
C VAL A 91 31.48 11.28 13.61
N ASP A 92 30.45 11.40 12.77
CA ASP A 92 29.13 11.91 13.18
C ASP A 92 28.50 11.06 14.29
N PHE A 93 28.72 9.74 14.27
CA PHE A 93 28.24 8.84 15.31
C PHE A 93 28.85 9.18 16.67
N GLN A 94 30.16 9.42 16.73
CA GLN A 94 30.85 9.80 17.97
C GLN A 94 30.44 11.20 18.42
N ASN A 95 30.37 12.16 17.50
CA ASN A 95 29.96 13.54 17.81
C ASN A 95 28.55 13.58 18.41
N ARG A 96 27.62 12.75 17.92
CA ARG A 96 26.28 12.62 18.49
C ARG A 96 26.28 12.02 19.89
N VAL A 97 27.08 10.98 20.13
CA VAL A 97 27.23 10.40 21.48
C VAL A 97 27.80 11.43 22.45
N VAL A 98 28.84 12.16 22.04
CA VAL A 98 29.44 13.25 22.82
C VAL A 98 28.43 14.35 23.11
N PHE A 99 27.66 14.78 22.11
CA PHE A 99 26.59 15.77 22.29
C PHE A 99 25.54 15.30 23.31
N CYS A 100 25.06 14.06 23.20
CA CYS A 100 24.09 13.49 24.14
C CYS A 100 24.65 13.36 25.56
N GLN A 101 25.95 13.10 25.72
CA GLN A 101 26.62 13.06 27.02
C GLN A 101 26.82 14.45 27.61
N TRP A 102 27.12 15.45 26.79
CA TRP A 102 27.24 16.85 27.21
C TRP A 102 25.89 17.46 27.60
N ALA A 103 24.82 17.14 26.87
CA ALA A 103 23.47 17.66 27.11
C ALA A 103 22.78 17.04 28.33
N ARG A 104 23.47 16.15 29.05
CA ARG A 104 22.97 15.39 30.19
C ARG A 104 23.38 16.06 31.50
#